data_AF-A1JPA2-F1
#
_entry.id   AF-A1JPA2-F1
#
_cell.length_a   1.000
_cell.length_b   1.000
_cell.length_c   1.000
_cell.angle_alpha   90.00
_cell.angle_beta   90.00
_cell.angle_gamma   90.00
#
_symmetry.space_group_name_H-M   'P 1'
#
loop_
_entity.id
_entity.type
_entity.pdbx_description
1 polymer ?
#
loop_
_entity_poly.entity_id
_entity_poly.type
_entity_poly.pdbx_seq_one_letter_code
_entity_poly.pdbx_strand_id
1 'polypeptide(L)'
;MIGKIGYLGLLVPLITFSTVTLAQSSSAHIAPAGSQQAIFGAEENFTGRVRVAPLFTADKDMAVSAAYVTFEPSARSAWHTHPAGQRLIVTSGVGLTQAEGQPVQIIRPGRGIVPGRG
;
A
#
# COMPACT_ATOMS: atom_id res chain seq x y z
N MET A 1 -55.59 -68.64 2.90
CA MET A 1 -55.09 -67.50 2.10
C MET A 1 -55.39 -66.20 2.85
N ILE A 2 -54.44 -65.65 3.60
CA ILE A 2 -54.52 -64.31 4.22
C ILE A 2 -53.17 -63.62 3.94
N GLY A 3 -53.24 -62.42 3.37
CA GLY A 3 -52.17 -61.76 2.60
C GLY A 3 -51.04 -61.16 3.43
N LYS A 4 -49.84 -61.16 2.83
CA LYS A 4 -48.62 -60.48 3.31
C LYS A 4 -48.72 -59.00 2.96
N ILE A 5 -48.81 -58.12 3.96
CA ILE A 5 -48.72 -56.66 3.78
C ILE A 5 -47.24 -56.30 3.74
N GLY A 6 -46.78 -55.80 2.59
CA GLY A 6 -45.41 -55.30 2.41
C GLY A 6 -45.29 -53.86 2.90
N TYR A 7 -44.28 -53.58 3.72
CA TYR A 7 -43.86 -52.22 4.03
C TYR A 7 -42.77 -51.81 3.04
N LEU A 8 -43.07 -50.81 2.20
CA LEU A 8 -42.08 -50.11 1.38
C LEU A 8 -41.58 -48.91 2.17
N GLY A 9 -40.41 -49.04 2.79
CA GLY A 9 -39.77 -47.94 3.53
C GLY A 9 -39.19 -46.91 2.57
N LEU A 10 -39.74 -45.70 2.56
CA LEU A 10 -39.18 -44.55 1.85
C LEU A 10 -38.08 -43.91 2.74
N LEU A 11 -36.82 -44.17 2.42
CA LEU A 11 -35.67 -43.47 3.00
C LEU A 11 -35.53 -42.11 2.30
N VAL A 12 -35.96 -41.03 2.97
CA VAL A 12 -35.67 -39.66 2.55
C VAL A 12 -34.23 -39.32 2.98
N PRO A 13 -33.29 -39.03 2.06
CA PRO A 13 -31.96 -38.62 2.44
C PRO A 13 -32.01 -37.22 3.03
N LEU A 14 -31.69 -37.12 4.32
CA LEU A 14 -31.56 -35.86 5.04
C LEU A 14 -30.28 -35.15 4.56
N ILE A 15 -30.39 -34.28 3.55
CA ILE A 15 -29.26 -33.46 3.09
C ILE A 15 -29.07 -32.33 4.11
N THR A 16 -28.06 -32.45 4.97
CA THR A 16 -27.66 -31.40 5.89
C THR A 16 -26.74 -30.42 5.18
N PHE A 17 -27.24 -29.22 4.89
CA PHE A 17 -26.39 -28.10 4.47
C PHE A 17 -25.67 -27.55 5.72
N SER A 18 -24.40 -27.91 5.87
CA SER A 18 -23.55 -27.27 6.88
C SER A 18 -23.12 -25.90 6.36
N THR A 19 -23.66 -24.83 6.93
CA THR A 19 -23.19 -23.48 6.66
C THR A 19 -21.78 -23.32 7.23
N VAL A 20 -20.77 -23.28 6.35
CA VAL A 20 -19.42 -22.90 6.74
C VAL A 20 -19.42 -21.39 6.97
N THR A 21 -19.44 -20.98 8.23
CA THR A 21 -19.23 -19.57 8.58
C THR A 21 -17.73 -19.31 8.52
N LEU A 22 -17.27 -18.63 7.48
CA LEU A 22 -15.89 -18.12 7.45
C LEU A 22 -15.81 -16.98 8.47
N ALA A 23 -15.16 -17.23 9.60
CA ALA A 23 -14.78 -16.18 10.52
C ALA A 23 -13.69 -15.33 9.84
N GLN A 24 -14.10 -14.21 9.24
CA GLN A 24 -13.16 -13.23 8.72
C GLN A 24 -12.55 -12.49 9.91
N SER A 25 -11.33 -12.88 10.28
CA SER A 25 -10.57 -12.18 11.33
C SER A 25 -10.10 -10.84 10.77
N SER A 26 -10.90 -9.80 10.99
CA SER A 26 -10.61 -8.42 10.61
C SER A 26 -9.66 -7.75 11.61
N SER A 27 -8.52 -8.36 11.89
CA SER A 27 -7.53 -7.71 12.75
C SER A 27 -6.79 -6.64 11.95
N ALA A 28 -6.95 -5.37 12.32
CA ALA A 28 -6.15 -4.30 11.75
C ALA A 28 -4.66 -4.58 12.01
N HIS A 29 -3.84 -4.54 10.96
CA HIS A 29 -2.39 -4.63 11.11
C HIS A 29 -1.84 -3.24 11.47
N ILE A 30 -1.32 -3.10 12.68
CA ILE A 30 -0.71 -1.84 13.16
C ILE A 30 0.81 -2.02 13.13
N ALA A 31 1.48 -1.23 12.29
CA ALA A 31 2.93 -1.09 12.34
C ALA A 31 3.30 0.03 13.33
N PRO A 32 4.01 -0.28 14.45
CA PRO A 32 4.43 0.75 15.40
C PRO A 32 5.37 1.77 14.77
N ALA A 33 5.39 2.99 15.31
CA ALA A 33 6.37 3.99 14.88
C ALA A 33 7.80 3.45 15.08
N GLY A 34 8.62 3.49 14.02
CA GLY A 34 9.99 3.01 14.03
C GLY A 34 10.17 1.51 13.79
N SER A 35 9.10 0.73 13.57
CA SER A 35 9.23 -0.70 13.24
C SER A 35 9.82 -0.95 11.85
N GLN A 36 9.61 -0.03 10.91
CA GLN A 36 10.23 -0.12 9.59
C GLN A 36 11.65 0.43 9.63
N GLN A 37 12.60 -0.41 9.19
CA GLN A 37 14.00 0.00 9.06
C GLN A 37 14.14 1.04 7.95
N ALA A 38 14.78 2.16 8.29
CA ALA A 38 15.17 3.15 7.29
C ALA A 38 16.47 2.73 6.59
N ILE A 39 16.55 3.00 5.30
CA ILE A 39 17.73 2.76 4.47
C ILE A 39 18.21 4.06 3.84
N PHE A 40 19.47 4.11 3.44
CA PHE A 40 19.94 5.17 2.55
C PHE A 40 19.56 4.83 1.11
N GLY A 41 19.11 5.84 0.37
CA GLY A 41 18.78 5.71 -1.04
C GLY A 41 20.03 5.37 -1.86
N ALA A 42 19.86 4.52 -2.86
CA ALA A 42 20.94 4.08 -3.73
C ALA A 42 21.47 5.23 -4.61
N GLU A 43 22.76 5.24 -4.90
CA GLU A 43 23.46 6.36 -5.57
C GLU A 43 22.98 6.58 -7.01
N GLU A 44 22.46 5.55 -7.68
CA GLU A 44 21.84 5.66 -8.99
C GLU A 44 20.51 6.45 -8.98
N ASN A 45 19.83 6.49 -7.83
CA ASN A 45 18.54 7.16 -7.67
C ASN A 45 18.65 8.53 -7.02
N PHE A 46 19.77 8.82 -6.33
CA PHE A 46 19.92 10.02 -5.53
C PHE A 46 21.33 10.61 -5.61
N THR A 47 21.40 11.94 -5.63
CA THR A 47 22.63 12.67 -5.34
C THR A 47 22.61 13.12 -3.87
N GLY A 48 23.70 12.88 -3.14
CA GLY A 48 23.82 13.22 -1.73
C GLY A 48 23.14 12.21 -0.81
N ARG A 49 23.02 12.55 0.49
CA ARG A 49 22.48 11.64 1.50
C ARG A 49 20.96 11.76 1.58
N VAL A 50 20.26 10.68 1.24
CA VAL A 50 18.81 10.58 1.32
C VAL A 50 18.43 9.36 2.16
N ARG A 51 17.62 9.57 3.19
CA ARG A 51 17.11 8.50 4.06
C ARG A 51 15.67 8.18 3.69
N VAL A 52 15.40 6.92 3.40
CA VAL A 52 14.07 6.40 3.05
C VAL A 52 13.59 5.50 4.17
N ALA A 53 12.46 5.85 4.80
CA ALA A 53 11.80 5.06 5.83
C ALA A 53 10.42 4.62 5.33
N PRO A 54 10.25 3.35 4.92
CA PRO A 54 8.97 2.84 4.41
C PRO A 54 7.85 2.97 5.44
N LEU A 55 6.63 3.27 4.98
CA LEU A 55 5.41 3.24 5.79
C LEU A 55 4.57 2.00 5.48
N PHE A 56 4.28 1.80 4.20
CA PHE A 56 3.64 0.60 3.68
C PHE A 56 4.04 0.40 2.21
N THR A 57 4.04 -0.86 1.78
CA THR A 57 4.33 -1.26 0.40
C THR A 57 3.03 -1.58 -0.32
N ALA A 58 3.04 -1.45 -1.65
CA ALA A 58 1.93 -1.94 -2.46
C ALA A 58 1.80 -3.46 -2.33
N ASP A 59 0.57 -3.96 -2.35
CA ASP A 59 0.25 -5.38 -2.30
C ASP A 59 -0.86 -5.72 -3.30
N LYS A 60 -1.40 -6.95 -3.20
CA LYS A 60 -2.47 -7.45 -4.10
C LYS A 60 -3.80 -6.70 -3.94
N ASP A 61 -4.02 -6.03 -2.81
CA ASP A 61 -5.27 -5.36 -2.47
C ASP A 61 -5.16 -3.84 -2.69
N MET A 62 -3.97 -3.26 -2.52
CA MET A 62 -3.70 -1.83 -2.68
C MET A 62 -2.41 -1.57 -3.47
N ALA A 63 -2.56 -1.02 -4.68
CA ALA A 63 -1.45 -0.68 -5.57
C ALA A 63 -0.80 0.69 -5.25
N VAL A 64 -0.65 1.02 -3.96
CA VAL A 64 -0.05 2.28 -3.49
C VAL A 64 1.01 1.96 -2.43
N SER A 65 2.15 2.64 -2.49
CA SER A 65 3.17 2.62 -1.46
C SER A 65 3.37 4.01 -0.86
N ALA A 66 3.90 4.07 0.35
CA ALA A 66 4.29 5.31 0.99
C ALA A 66 5.57 5.14 1.81
N ALA A 67 6.36 6.21 1.89
CA ALA A 67 7.56 6.28 2.70
C ALA A 67 7.79 7.72 3.16
N TYR A 68 8.42 7.88 4.33
CA TYR A 68 9.08 9.13 4.67
C TYR A 68 10.42 9.18 3.95
N VAL A 69 10.66 10.26 3.20
CA VAL A 69 11.95 10.50 2.54
C VAL A 69 12.54 11.77 3.11
N THR A 70 13.71 11.67 3.72
CA THR A 70 14.46 12.79 4.30
C THR A 70 15.67 13.08 3.43
N PHE A 71 15.73 14.29 2.88
CA PHE A 71 16.87 14.78 2.10
C PHE A 71 17.74 15.65 2.99
N GLU A 72 19.03 15.33 3.10
CA GLU A 72 20.00 16.27 3.67
C GLU A 72 20.15 17.51 2.77
N PRO A 73 20.70 18.64 3.26
CA PRO A 73 20.93 19.82 2.44
C PRO A 73 21.64 19.48 1.12
N SER A 74 21.10 20.00 0.02
CA SER A 74 21.54 19.77 -1.37
C SER A 74 21.32 18.35 -1.94
N ALA A 75 20.81 17.40 -1.16
CA ALA A 75 20.44 16.08 -1.66
C ALA A 75 19.16 16.15 -2.50
N ARG A 76 19.07 15.31 -3.54
CA ARG A 76 17.93 15.26 -4.48
C ARG A 76 17.82 13.91 -5.16
N SER A 77 16.63 13.58 -5.66
CA SER A 77 16.46 12.43 -6.57
C SER A 77 17.09 12.72 -7.94
N ALA A 78 17.45 11.65 -8.64
CA ALA A 78 17.62 11.69 -10.08
C ALA A 78 16.31 12.07 -10.78
N TRP A 79 16.40 12.47 -12.05
CA TRP A 79 15.22 12.62 -12.90
C TRP A 79 14.55 11.26 -13.06
N HIS A 80 13.24 11.20 -12.85
CA HIS A 80 12.45 9.98 -12.95
C HIS A 80 10.99 10.32 -13.19
N THR A 81 10.24 9.31 -13.59
CA THR A 81 8.81 9.40 -13.86
C THR A 81 8.06 8.38 -13.01
N HIS A 82 6.80 8.67 -12.71
CA HIS A 82 5.90 7.72 -12.06
C HIS A 82 4.69 7.47 -12.96
N PRO A 83 4.50 6.25 -13.52
CA PRO A 83 3.40 5.97 -14.44
C PRO A 83 2.01 6.26 -13.86
N ALA A 84 1.80 5.93 -12.58
CA ALA A 84 0.56 6.23 -11.85
C ALA A 84 0.53 7.66 -11.26
N GLY A 85 1.60 8.43 -11.44
CA GLY A 85 1.85 9.71 -10.77
C GLY A 85 2.38 9.54 -9.35
N GLN A 86 2.71 10.68 -8.73
CA GLN A 86 3.20 10.76 -7.35
C GLN A 86 2.36 11.78 -6.57
N ARG A 87 2.36 11.63 -5.25
CA ARG A 87 1.85 12.63 -4.30
C ARG A 87 2.90 12.84 -3.23
N LEU A 88 3.21 14.09 -2.92
CA LEU A 88 4.14 14.44 -1.85
C LEU A 88 3.41 15.30 -0.82
N ILE A 89 3.72 15.05 0.46
CA ILE A 89 3.31 15.90 1.57
C ILE A 89 4.60 16.31 2.27
N VAL A 90 4.88 17.61 2.30
CA VAL A 90 6.04 18.11 3.04
C VAL A 90 5.67 18.14 4.53
N THR A 91 6.43 17.41 5.34
CA THR A 91 6.22 17.34 6.80
C THR A 91 7.16 18.25 7.58
N SER A 92 8.35 18.56 7.03
CA SER A 92 9.34 19.44 7.66
C SER A 92 10.31 20.03 6.62
N GLY A 93 11.02 21.08 7.00
CA GLY A 93 12.06 21.71 6.17
C GLY A 93 11.53 22.53 4.99
N VAL A 94 12.45 22.92 4.10
CA VAL A 94 12.15 23.62 2.84
C VAL A 94 12.87 22.85 1.73
N GLY A 95 12.15 22.54 0.66
CA GLY A 95 12.68 21.79 -0.47
C GLY A 95 12.42 22.48 -1.80
N LEU A 96 12.92 21.84 -2.86
CA LEU A 96 12.68 22.22 -4.24
C LEU A 96 12.05 21.04 -5.00
N THR A 97 11.17 21.34 -5.93
CA THR A 97 10.63 20.35 -6.88
C THR A 97 10.59 20.95 -8.28
N GLN A 98 10.73 20.11 -9.29
CA GLN A 98 10.75 20.55 -10.68
C GLN A 98 10.19 19.44 -11.57
N ALA A 99 9.36 19.84 -12.54
CA ALA A 99 9.04 19.01 -13.70
C ALA A 99 9.95 19.43 -14.86
N GLU A 100 10.32 18.48 -15.72
CA GLU A 100 11.22 18.77 -16.84
C GLU A 100 10.72 19.94 -17.70
N GLY A 101 11.62 20.88 -18.01
CA GLY A 101 11.29 22.10 -18.77
C GLY A 101 10.45 23.13 -18.02
N GLN A 102 10.02 22.88 -16.79
CA GLN A 102 9.26 23.82 -15.97
C GLN A 102 10.15 24.56 -14.95
N PRO A 103 9.72 25.73 -14.45
CA PRO A 103 10.42 26.42 -13.37
C PRO A 103 10.51 25.56 -12.10
N VAL A 104 11.62 25.72 -11.36
CA VAL A 104 11.77 25.14 -10.02
C VAL A 104 10.78 25.79 -9.06
N GLN A 105 10.12 24.97 -8.25
CA GLN A 105 9.14 25.39 -7.26
C GLN A 105 9.66 25.13 -5.84
N ILE A 106 9.45 26.08 -4.93
CA ILE A 106 9.78 25.92 -3.51
C ILE A 106 8.61 25.22 -2.80
N ILE A 107 8.93 24.21 -2.00
CA ILE A 107 7.95 23.45 -1.24
C ILE A 107 8.21 23.58 0.26
N ARG A 108 7.12 23.65 1.05
CA ARG A 108 7.12 23.94 2.49
C ARG A 108 6.10 23.06 3.23
N PRO A 109 6.24 22.89 4.56
CA PRO A 109 5.41 21.99 5.33
C PRO A 109 3.91 22.31 5.22
N GLY A 110 3.07 21.27 5.24
CA GLY A 110 1.63 21.40 5.13
C GLY A 110 1.10 21.61 3.71
N ARG A 111 1.97 21.58 2.68
CA ARG A 111 1.57 21.62 1.27
C ARG A 111 1.58 20.21 0.68
N GLY A 112 0.45 19.85 0.06
CA GLY A 112 0.37 18.72 -0.86
C GLY A 112 0.88 19.13 -2.24
N ILE A 113 1.75 18.32 -2.83
CA ILE A 113 2.32 18.54 -4.16
C ILE A 113 1.82 17.43 -5.08
N VAL A 114 1.44 17.82 -6.28
CA VAL A 114 1.07 16.94 -7.39
C VAL A 114 2.09 17.14 -8.49
N PRO A 115 3.16 16.34 -8.55
CA PRO A 115 4.01 16.28 -9.73
C PRO A 115 3.18 15.91 -10.97
N GLY A 116 3.60 16.38 -12.14
CA GLY A 116 2.98 15.99 -13.42
C GLY A 116 2.99 14.46 -13.58
N ARG A 117 2.05 13.92 -14.36
CA ARG A 117 2.06 12.50 -14.71
C ARG A 117 3.02 12.29 -15.87
N GLY A 118 3.90 11.30 -15.76
CA GLY A 118 4.98 11.04 -16.71
C GLY A 118 6.29 11.60 -16.19
#